data_AF-A0A2G7GS34-F1
#
_entry.id   AF-A0A2G7GS34-F1
#
_cell.length_a   1.000
_cell.length_b   1.000
_cell.length_c   1.000
_cell.angle_alpha   90.00
_cell.angle_beta   90.00
_cell.angle_gamma   90.00
#
_symmetry.space_group_name_H-M   'P 1'
#
loop_
_entity.id
_entity.type
_entity.pdbx_description
1 polymer ?
#
loop_
_entity_poly.entity_id
_entity_poly.type
_entity_poly.pdbx_seq_one_letter_code
_entity_poly.pdbx_strand_id
1 'polypeptide(L)'
;MADLTVGLTLSRGAARLFELLHEAACEVVEKRAYTTLPDAVTFHLPQGLLAAAAGYTDRHVRRLLPELVTAGLIDWGAHASKVRGMSLWDGCLWCVRVRAGDTLPRISPVEWRHQWRDFAGDIDTNNTAKALMSGLHACEGENDAPHGFLKTWAVNPGNIKKPVVSSSDMGDEEAAGRVPDMREVVYRLGDLMHVHPTKRAERVGRLASALSRALGDAHSRRFYCSLLWQAWRGETEGRGALQTLMSALLRLEADRQEWKDLRSPGALLVARLRAA
;
A
#
# COMPACT_ATOMS: atom_id res chain seq x y z
N MET A 1 0.89 18.24 -7.11
CA MET A 1 1.22 18.53 -5.69
C MET A 1 0.11 19.30 -4.99
N ALA A 2 -0.17 20.55 -5.37
CA ALA A 2 -1.17 21.39 -4.69
C ALA A 2 -2.52 20.67 -4.51
N ASP A 3 -3.02 19.99 -5.54
CA ASP A 3 -4.29 19.28 -5.52
C ASP A 3 -4.35 18.08 -4.56
N LEU A 4 -3.20 17.45 -4.24
CA LEU A 4 -3.15 16.27 -3.37
C LEU A 4 -3.15 16.61 -1.88
N THR A 5 -2.75 17.84 -1.55
CA THR A 5 -2.63 18.30 -0.17
C THR A 5 -3.74 19.28 0.23
N VAL A 6 -4.67 19.60 -0.67
CA VAL A 6 -5.83 20.46 -0.38
C VAL A 6 -6.64 19.88 0.77
N GLY A 7 -6.88 20.71 1.80
CA GLY A 7 -7.68 20.33 2.96
C GLY A 7 -6.99 19.39 3.96
N LEU A 8 -5.71 19.05 3.74
CA LEU A 8 -4.93 18.24 4.68
C LEU A 8 -4.13 19.14 5.63
N THR A 9 -4.18 18.82 6.92
CA THR A 9 -3.37 19.48 7.95
C THR A 9 -2.04 18.76 8.09
N LEU A 10 -1.01 19.24 7.38
CA LEU A 10 0.36 18.72 7.46
C LEU A 10 1.28 19.74 8.13
N SER A 11 2.23 19.27 8.93
CA SER A 11 3.34 20.13 9.34
C SER A 11 4.17 20.55 8.11
N ARG A 12 4.83 21.71 8.20
CA ARG A 12 5.75 22.18 7.15
C ARG A 12 6.82 21.13 6.80
N GLY A 13 7.27 20.39 7.81
CA GLY A 13 8.23 19.30 7.64
C GLY A 13 7.67 18.14 6.82
N ALA A 14 6.45 17.68 7.15
CA ALA A 14 5.78 16.60 6.43
C ALA A 14 5.43 17.00 5.00
N ALA A 15 4.94 18.23 4.78
CA ALA A 15 4.66 18.77 3.45
C ALA A 15 5.93 18.75 2.56
N ARG A 16 7.06 19.23 3.09
CA ARG A 16 8.34 19.20 2.37
C ARG A 16 8.81 17.78 2.07
N LEU A 17 8.64 16.85 3.02
CA LEU A 17 9.00 15.45 2.81
C LEU A 17 8.15 14.81 1.70
N PHE A 18 6.86 15.13 1.68
CA PHE A 18 5.94 14.64 0.65
C PHE A 18 6.25 15.24 -0.73
N GLU A 19 6.62 16.51 -0.83
CA GLU A 19 7.08 17.13 -2.09
C GLU A 19 8.21 16.30 -2.73
N LEU A 20 9.25 15.95 -1.96
CA LEU A 20 10.38 15.16 -2.46
C LEU A 20 9.98 13.75 -2.89
N LEU A 21 9.15 13.09 -2.09
CA LEU A 21 8.64 11.76 -2.41
C LEU A 21 7.76 11.77 -3.66
N HIS A 22 6.91 12.79 -3.81
CA HIS A 22 6.03 12.93 -4.96
C HIS A 22 6.79 13.30 -6.23
N GLU A 23 7.80 14.19 -6.15
CA GLU A 23 8.68 14.47 -7.28
C GLU A 23 9.38 13.21 -7.77
N ALA A 24 9.91 12.40 -6.85
CA ALA A 24 10.51 11.11 -7.18
C ALA A 24 9.49 10.14 -7.80
N ALA A 25 8.27 10.12 -7.26
CA ALA A 25 7.18 9.29 -7.76
C ALA A 25 6.78 9.68 -9.20
N CYS A 26 6.68 10.97 -9.51
CA CYS A 26 6.42 11.46 -10.87
C CYS A 26 7.52 11.04 -11.84
N GLU A 27 8.79 11.17 -11.46
CA GLU A 27 9.92 10.73 -12.29
C GLU A 27 9.86 9.22 -12.56
N VAL A 28 9.55 8.42 -11.53
CA VAL A 28 9.37 6.97 -11.66
C VAL A 28 8.24 6.63 -12.62
N VAL A 29 7.10 7.34 -12.52
CA VAL A 29 5.96 7.15 -13.42
C VAL A 29 6.33 7.45 -14.87
N GLU A 30 7.00 8.57 -15.10
CA GLU A 30 7.45 8.97 -16.44
C GLU A 30 8.39 7.93 -17.05
N LYS A 31 9.40 7.48 -16.29
CA LYS A 31 10.42 6.56 -16.78
C LYS A 31 9.92 5.12 -16.95
N ARG A 32 8.96 4.69 -16.13
CA ARG A 32 8.36 3.35 -16.27
C ARG A 32 7.30 3.28 -17.37
N ALA A 33 6.90 4.42 -17.93
CA ALA A 33 5.98 4.51 -19.06
C ALA A 33 4.71 3.66 -18.86
N TYR A 34 4.06 3.83 -17.71
CA TYR A 34 2.80 3.17 -17.40
C TYR A 34 1.74 3.46 -18.48
N THR A 35 0.95 2.45 -18.87
CA THR A 35 -0.06 2.61 -19.93
C THR A 35 -1.20 3.54 -19.47
N THR A 36 -1.51 3.49 -18.17
CA THR A 36 -2.44 4.40 -17.50
C THR A 36 -1.75 5.01 -16.29
N LEU A 37 -1.98 6.30 -16.04
CA LEU A 37 -1.42 6.95 -14.86
C LEU A 37 -1.96 6.27 -13.58
N PRO A 38 -1.09 5.74 -12.70
CA PRO A 38 -1.52 5.07 -11.49
C PRO A 38 -2.01 6.06 -10.42
N ASP A 39 -2.77 5.60 -9.42
CA ASP A 39 -3.13 6.44 -8.26
C ASP A 39 -1.93 6.65 -7.31
N ALA A 40 -1.10 5.62 -7.19
CA ALA A 40 0.10 5.60 -6.39
C ALA A 40 1.14 4.69 -7.06
N VAL A 41 2.41 4.97 -6.81
CA VAL A 41 3.53 4.20 -7.37
C VAL A 41 4.47 3.75 -6.26
N THR A 42 4.94 2.52 -6.36
CA THR A 42 5.93 1.96 -5.43
C THR A 42 7.34 2.00 -6.01
N PHE A 43 8.30 2.47 -5.23
CA PHE A 43 9.72 2.46 -5.58
C PHE A 43 10.61 2.27 -4.35
N HIS A 44 11.85 1.88 -4.61
CA HIS A 44 12.87 1.70 -3.59
C HIS A 44 13.72 2.97 -3.44
N LEU A 45 13.83 3.48 -2.21
CA LEU A 45 14.66 4.64 -1.89
C LEU A 45 15.23 4.52 -0.46
N PRO A 46 16.56 4.62 -0.27
CA PRO A 46 17.15 4.64 1.07
C PRO A 46 16.66 5.85 1.87
N GLN A 47 16.25 5.61 3.12
CA GLN A 47 15.73 6.67 3.98
C GLN A 47 16.75 7.80 4.21
N GLY A 48 18.04 7.47 4.32
CA GLY A 48 19.11 8.45 4.50
C GLY A 48 19.24 9.42 3.33
N LEU A 49 18.98 8.96 2.10
CA LEU A 49 19.02 9.81 0.91
C LEU A 49 17.85 10.80 0.91
N LEU A 50 16.66 10.32 1.29
CA LEU A 50 15.50 11.18 1.50
C LEU A 50 15.75 12.21 2.62
N ALA A 51 16.38 11.79 3.71
CA ALA A 51 16.73 12.66 4.83
C ALA A 51 17.70 13.76 4.39
N ALA A 52 18.78 13.42 3.67
CA ALA A 52 19.72 14.40 3.15
C ALA A 52 19.08 15.39 2.16
N ALA A 53 18.28 14.91 1.20
CA ALA A 53 17.56 15.80 0.27
C ALA A 53 16.56 16.73 0.99
N ALA A 54 16.01 16.29 2.12
CA ALA A 54 15.13 17.12 2.94
C ALA A 54 15.88 18.07 3.90
N GLY A 55 17.21 17.94 4.04
CA GLY A 55 17.98 18.64 5.08
C GLY A 55 17.64 18.15 6.50
N TYR A 56 17.21 16.89 6.63
CA TYR A 56 16.73 16.27 7.87
C TYR A 56 17.63 15.13 8.33
N THR A 57 17.45 14.73 9.59
CA THR A 57 17.99 13.46 10.10
C THR A 57 17.01 12.32 9.85
N ASP A 58 17.51 11.08 9.80
CA ASP A 58 16.66 9.88 9.72
C ASP A 58 15.60 9.82 10.82
N ARG A 59 15.96 10.26 12.03
CA ARG A 59 15.03 10.33 13.16
C ARG A 59 13.92 11.35 12.90
N HIS A 60 14.26 12.49 12.32
CA HIS A 60 13.30 13.53 11.98
C HIS A 60 12.35 13.05 10.88
N VAL A 61 12.86 12.39 9.83
CA VAL A 61 12.03 11.74 8.80
C VAL A 61 11.02 10.79 9.45
N ARG A 62 11.47 9.83 10.26
CA ARG A 62 10.58 8.85 10.92
C ARG A 62 9.49 9.49 11.79
N ARG A 63 9.78 10.65 12.40
CA ARG A 63 8.81 11.40 13.20
C ARG A 63 7.68 11.99 12.35
N LEU A 64 7.96 12.36 11.10
CA LEU A 64 7.00 12.97 10.17
C LEU A 64 6.18 11.94 9.39
N LEU A 65 6.67 10.71 9.23
CA LEU A 65 6.00 9.66 8.44
C LEU A 65 4.57 9.35 8.90
N PRO A 66 4.23 9.30 10.20
CA PRO A 66 2.85 9.09 10.64
C PRO A 66 1.88 10.14 10.09
N GLU A 67 2.27 11.41 9.99
CA GLU A 67 1.41 12.46 9.41
C GLU A 67 1.05 12.14 7.96
N LEU A 68 2.03 11.72 7.16
CA LEU A 68 1.83 11.39 5.75
C LEU A 68 1.01 10.11 5.54
N VAL A 69 1.21 9.11 6.40
CA VAL A 69 0.42 7.86 6.37
C VAL A 69 -1.03 8.13 6.77
N THR A 70 -1.26 8.89 7.85
CA THR A 70 -2.61 9.26 8.30
C THR A 70 -3.33 10.14 7.27
N ALA A 71 -2.60 11.02 6.59
CA ALA A 71 -3.11 11.82 5.47
C ALA A 71 -3.38 11.00 4.19
N GLY A 72 -3.03 9.71 4.16
CA GLY A 72 -3.25 8.83 3.02
C GLY A 72 -2.34 9.16 1.83
N LEU A 73 -1.21 9.81 2.06
CA LEU A 73 -0.30 10.25 1.00
C LEU A 73 0.76 9.20 0.68
N ILE A 74 1.10 8.33 1.65
CA ILE A 74 2.10 7.28 1.48
C ILE A 74 1.75 5.99 2.23
N ASP A 75 2.34 4.89 1.80
CA ASP A 75 2.66 3.70 2.60
C ASP A 75 4.16 3.44 2.48
N TRP A 76 4.79 2.91 3.52
CA TRP A 76 6.24 2.74 3.55
C TRP A 76 6.69 1.59 4.45
N GLY A 77 7.89 1.10 4.21
CA GLY A 77 8.56 0.25 5.17
C GLY A 77 9.98 -0.11 4.79
N ALA A 78 10.75 -0.55 5.78
CA ALA A 78 12.14 -0.95 5.58
C ALA A 78 12.21 -2.22 4.72
N HIS A 79 13.13 -2.23 3.76
CA HIS A 79 13.34 -3.33 2.83
C HIS A 79 14.66 -4.02 3.14
N ALA A 80 14.66 -5.35 3.01
CA ALA A 80 15.85 -6.17 3.23
C ALA A 80 16.03 -7.14 2.08
N SER A 81 17.26 -7.21 1.58
CA SER A 81 17.69 -8.17 0.58
C SER A 81 18.45 -9.32 1.21
N LYS A 82 18.35 -10.51 0.61
CA LYS A 82 19.15 -11.67 1.02
C LYS A 82 20.54 -11.58 0.38
N VAL A 83 21.57 -11.43 1.19
CA VAL A 83 22.98 -11.41 0.76
C VAL A 83 23.73 -12.51 1.50
N ARG A 84 24.34 -13.44 0.75
CA ARG A 84 25.12 -14.57 1.29
C ARG A 84 24.38 -15.33 2.42
N GLY A 85 23.08 -15.52 2.26
CA GLY A 85 22.21 -16.22 3.23
C GLY A 85 21.70 -15.37 4.39
N MET A 86 22.14 -14.13 4.55
CA MET A 86 21.71 -13.21 5.60
C MET A 86 20.72 -12.17 5.04
N SER A 87 19.74 -11.75 5.85
CA SER A 87 18.84 -10.65 5.49
C SER A 87 19.49 -9.33 5.92
N LEU A 88 19.87 -8.50 4.95
CA LEU A 88 20.48 -7.20 5.20
C LEU A 88 19.57 -6.09 4.70
N TRP A 89 19.45 -5.03 5.50
CA TRP A 89 18.72 -3.83 5.13
C TRP A 89 19.41 -3.14 3.94
N ASP A 90 18.68 -2.92 2.86
CA ASP A 90 19.18 -2.30 1.62
C ASP A 90 18.49 -0.98 1.28
N GLY A 91 17.41 -0.63 1.99
CA GLY A 91 16.74 0.65 1.90
C GLY A 91 15.31 0.60 2.44
N CYS A 92 14.42 1.37 1.82
CA CYS A 92 13.00 1.40 2.14
C CYS A 92 12.17 1.34 0.85
N LEU A 93 11.00 0.73 0.94
CA LEU A 93 9.96 0.85 -0.07
C LEU A 93 9.03 2.00 0.29
N TRP A 94 8.65 2.75 -0.74
CA TRP A 94 7.75 3.89 -0.65
C TRP A 94 6.67 3.71 -1.70
N CYS A 95 5.42 3.59 -1.26
CA CYS A 95 4.26 3.70 -2.13
C CYS A 95 3.71 5.12 -1.96
N VAL A 96 3.81 5.94 -3.00
CA VAL A 96 3.51 7.38 -2.94
C VAL A 96 2.34 7.70 -3.84
N ARG A 97 1.35 8.44 -3.33
CA ARG A 97 0.21 8.93 -4.12
C ARG A 97 0.70 9.92 -5.18
N VAL A 98 0.25 9.74 -6.42
CA VAL A 98 0.57 10.61 -7.57
C VAL A 98 -0.67 11.27 -8.17
N ARG A 99 -1.87 10.72 -7.94
CA ARG A 99 -3.14 11.27 -8.42
C ARG A 99 -4.14 11.41 -7.28
N ALA A 100 -4.99 12.44 -7.36
CA ALA A 100 -6.09 12.64 -6.42
C ALA A 100 -7.12 11.53 -6.66
N GLY A 101 -7.47 10.82 -5.60
CA GLY A 101 -8.40 9.70 -5.68
C GLY A 101 -8.59 9.03 -4.34
N ASP A 102 -9.59 8.15 -4.28
CA ASP A 102 -10.02 7.49 -3.05
C ASP A 102 -9.11 6.31 -2.67
N THR A 103 -8.27 5.84 -3.59
CA THR A 103 -7.34 4.72 -3.38
C THR A 103 -6.16 5.14 -2.50
N LEU A 104 -6.10 4.63 -1.27
CA LEU A 104 -4.95 4.85 -0.39
C LEU A 104 -3.71 4.09 -0.91
N PRO A 105 -2.52 4.71 -0.88
CA PRO A 105 -1.26 4.04 -1.21
C PRO A 105 -1.06 2.81 -0.34
N ARG A 106 -0.58 1.72 -0.94
CA ARG A 106 -0.26 0.49 -0.22
C ARG A 106 0.77 -0.35 -0.95
N ILE A 107 1.79 -0.80 -0.23
CA ILE A 107 2.79 -1.72 -0.78
C ILE A 107 2.20 -3.13 -0.82
N SER A 108 2.10 -3.69 -2.02
CA SER A 108 1.58 -5.04 -2.25
C SER A 108 2.58 -6.14 -1.85
N PRO A 109 2.13 -7.38 -1.57
CA PRO A 109 3.02 -8.51 -1.32
C PRO A 109 3.92 -8.89 -2.50
N VAL A 110 3.59 -8.45 -3.71
CA VAL A 110 4.43 -8.66 -4.90
C VAL A 110 5.57 -7.65 -4.91
N GLU A 111 5.26 -6.38 -4.64
CA GLU A 111 6.26 -5.32 -4.49
C GLU A 111 7.22 -5.61 -3.33
N TRP A 112 6.72 -6.12 -2.19
CA TRP A 112 7.57 -6.54 -1.07
C TRP A 112 8.57 -7.66 -1.39
N ARG A 113 8.24 -8.54 -2.34
CA ARG A 113 9.10 -9.67 -2.73
C ARG A 113 9.94 -9.37 -3.96
N HIS A 114 9.75 -8.20 -4.56
CA HIS A 114 10.48 -7.84 -5.75
C HIS A 114 11.94 -7.54 -5.40
N GLN A 115 12.85 -7.98 -6.26
CA GLN A 115 14.25 -7.62 -6.17
C GLN A 115 14.43 -6.22 -6.75
N TRP A 116 14.27 -5.21 -5.90
CA TRP A 116 14.45 -3.81 -6.29
C TRP A 116 15.90 -3.44 -6.57
N ARG A 117 16.86 -4.20 -6.04
CA ARG A 117 18.29 -3.86 -6.10
C ARG A 117 19.15 -5.12 -6.08
N ASP A 118 20.33 -5.05 -6.71
CA ASP A 118 21.38 -6.05 -6.55
C ASP A 118 22.31 -5.68 -5.41
N PHE A 119 21.77 -5.75 -4.20
CA PHE A 119 22.51 -5.31 -3.02
C PHE A 119 23.78 -6.14 -2.77
N ALA A 120 23.82 -7.38 -3.23
CA ALA A 120 25.02 -8.21 -3.16
C ALA A 120 26.13 -7.65 -4.06
N GLY A 121 25.82 -7.34 -5.32
CA GLY A 121 26.77 -6.71 -6.25
C GLY A 121 27.21 -5.30 -5.81
N ASP A 122 26.32 -4.54 -5.17
CA ASP A 122 26.64 -3.22 -4.63
C ASP A 122 27.63 -3.28 -3.46
N ILE A 123 27.55 -4.32 -2.62
CA ILE A 123 28.53 -4.54 -1.54
C ILE A 123 29.91 -4.84 -2.15
N ASP A 124 29.96 -5.72 -3.15
CA ASP A 124 31.22 -6.13 -3.78
C ASP A 124 31.90 -4.97 -4.54
N THR A 125 31.12 -4.02 -5.06
CA THR A 125 31.61 -2.82 -5.78
C THR A 125 31.71 -1.56 -4.91
N ASN A 126 31.41 -1.66 -3.61
CA ASN A 126 31.29 -0.54 -2.67
C ASN A 126 30.31 0.57 -3.12
N ASN A 127 29.34 0.23 -3.97
CA ASN A 127 28.30 1.14 -4.46
C ASN A 127 27.09 1.19 -3.51
N THR A 128 27.30 1.12 -2.19
CA THR A 128 26.19 1.09 -1.23
C THR A 128 25.63 2.49 -0.97
N ALA A 129 24.37 2.59 -0.54
CA ALA A 129 23.79 3.89 -0.16
C ALA A 129 24.62 4.57 0.93
N LYS A 130 25.21 3.80 1.86
CA LYS A 130 26.11 4.31 2.88
C LYS A 130 27.40 4.91 2.30
N ALA A 131 28.04 4.22 1.35
CA ALA A 131 29.25 4.71 0.68
C ALA A 131 28.96 5.97 -0.14
N LEU A 132 27.81 6.01 -0.83
CA LEU A 132 27.37 7.14 -1.64
C LEU A 132 27.03 8.36 -0.76
N MET A 133 26.35 8.15 0.37
CA MET A 133 26.11 9.22 1.36
C MET A 133 27.42 9.73 1.98
N SER A 134 28.38 8.86 2.27
CA SER A 134 29.70 9.27 2.76
C SER A 134 30.47 10.11 1.73
N GLY A 135 30.32 9.82 0.44
CA GLY A 135 30.89 10.61 -0.65
C GLY A 135 30.19 11.97 -0.82
N LEU A 136 28.86 12.01 -0.72
CA LEU A 136 28.08 13.27 -0.79
C LEU A 136 28.42 14.22 0.37
N HIS A 137 28.67 13.70 1.57
CA HIS A 137 29.16 14.50 2.71
C HIS A 137 30.59 15.02 2.51
N ALA A 138 31.40 14.41 1.64
CA ALA A 138 32.75 14.88 1.31
C ALA A 138 32.75 15.97 0.22
N CYS A 139 31.69 16.03 -0.59
CA CYS A 139 31.45 17.05 -1.61
C CYS A 139 30.57 18.18 -1.04
N GLU A 140 31.02 18.86 0.02
CA GLU A 140 30.32 20.05 0.51
C GLU A 140 30.44 21.18 -0.54
N GLY A 141 29.36 21.47 -1.27
CA GLY A 141 29.35 22.60 -2.21
C GLY A 141 28.11 22.75 -3.10
N GLU A 142 27.39 21.67 -3.42
CA GLU A 142 26.23 21.73 -4.33
C GLU A 142 24.94 21.27 -3.64
N ASN A 143 24.11 22.23 -3.22
CA ASN A 143 22.84 21.99 -2.54
C ASN A 143 21.80 21.22 -3.39
N ASP A 144 21.99 21.08 -4.70
CA ASP A 144 21.10 20.34 -5.61
C ASP A 144 21.50 18.88 -5.88
N ALA A 145 22.73 18.48 -5.51
CA ALA A 145 23.23 17.14 -5.76
C ALA A 145 22.39 16.02 -5.09
N PRO A 146 21.92 16.17 -3.83
CA PRO A 146 21.10 15.15 -3.18
C PRO A 146 19.73 14.94 -3.87
N HIS A 147 19.13 15.99 -4.42
CA HIS A 147 17.83 15.91 -5.11
C HIS A 147 17.93 15.18 -6.44
N GLY A 148 18.93 15.51 -7.26
CA GLY A 148 19.16 14.81 -8.53
C GLY A 148 19.48 13.33 -8.30
N PHE A 149 20.25 13.03 -7.26
CA PHE A 149 20.60 11.66 -6.90
C PHE A 149 19.38 10.87 -6.37
N LEU A 150 18.52 11.50 -5.58
CA LEU A 150 17.27 10.91 -5.10
C LEU A 150 16.36 10.48 -6.25
N LYS A 151 16.16 11.35 -7.25
CA LYS A 151 15.33 11.06 -8.44
C LYS A 151 15.93 9.92 -9.25
N THR A 152 17.24 10.00 -9.53
CA THR A 152 17.96 8.96 -10.26
C THR A 152 17.86 7.60 -9.56
N TRP A 153 18.01 7.58 -8.23
CA TRP A 153 17.89 6.37 -7.45
C TRP A 153 16.48 5.78 -7.49
N ALA A 154 15.45 6.61 -7.33
CA ALA A 154 14.07 6.15 -7.32
C ALA A 154 13.68 5.47 -8.64
N VAL A 155 14.18 5.99 -9.76
CA VAL A 155 13.99 5.42 -11.11
C VAL A 155 14.78 4.13 -11.28
N ASN A 156 16.08 4.16 -10.99
CA ASN A 156 16.99 3.04 -11.19
C ASN A 156 17.87 2.82 -9.95
N PRO A 157 17.39 2.03 -8.97
CA PRO A 157 18.14 1.70 -7.76
C PRO A 157 19.33 0.74 -7.98
N GLY A 158 19.65 0.35 -9.23
CA GLY A 158 20.87 -0.39 -9.55
C GLY A 158 20.66 -1.79 -10.15
N ASN A 159 19.45 -2.34 -10.15
CA ASN A 159 19.16 -3.54 -10.94
C ASN A 159 17.66 -3.72 -11.20
N ILE A 160 17.21 -3.41 -12.42
CA ILE A 160 15.85 -3.77 -12.86
C ILE A 160 15.97 -4.68 -14.09
N LYS A 161 16.21 -5.98 -13.87
CA LYS A 161 16.06 -6.98 -14.95
C LYS A 161 14.60 -7.09 -15.42
N LYS A 162 13.62 -6.71 -14.58
CA LYS A 162 12.18 -6.64 -14.91
C LYS A 162 11.49 -5.57 -14.06
N PRO A 163 10.95 -4.47 -14.62
CA PRO A 163 10.20 -3.50 -13.83
C PRO A 163 8.96 -4.17 -13.23
N VAL A 164 8.69 -3.94 -11.94
CA VAL A 164 7.41 -4.33 -11.35
C VAL A 164 6.33 -3.43 -11.93
N VAL A 165 5.38 -4.06 -12.59
CA VAL A 165 4.08 -3.49 -12.84
C VAL A 165 3.46 -3.20 -11.47
N SER A 166 3.45 -1.92 -11.06
CA SER A 166 2.83 -1.52 -9.80
C SER A 166 1.37 -1.93 -9.86
N SER A 167 0.78 -2.35 -8.73
CA SER A 167 -0.53 -3.02 -8.72
C SER A 167 -1.70 -2.16 -9.23
N SER A 168 -1.45 -0.91 -9.60
CA SER A 168 -2.37 -0.02 -10.34
C SER A 168 -2.69 -0.47 -11.76
N ASP A 169 -1.83 -1.30 -12.36
CA ASP A 169 -1.92 -1.71 -13.78
C ASP A 169 -2.48 -3.13 -13.94
N MET A 170 -2.91 -3.75 -12.84
CA MET A 170 -3.69 -4.98 -12.90
C MET A 170 -5.16 -4.58 -13.10
N GLY A 171 -5.69 -4.73 -14.32
CA GLY A 171 -7.13 -4.84 -14.54
C GLY A 171 -7.72 -5.85 -13.54
N ASP A 172 -8.88 -5.66 -12.95
CA ASP A 172 -10.09 -5.05 -13.47
C ASP A 172 -10.68 -4.07 -12.43
N GLU A 173 -11.87 -3.51 -12.68
CA GLU A 173 -12.76 -2.62 -11.91
C GLU A 173 -12.62 -2.50 -10.36
N GLU A 174 -11.91 -3.42 -9.70
CA GLU A 174 -11.45 -3.37 -8.31
C GLU A 174 -10.41 -2.27 -7.98
N ALA A 175 -9.64 -1.79 -8.97
CA ALA A 175 -8.63 -0.74 -8.76
C ALA A 175 -9.19 0.70 -8.77
N ALA A 176 -10.48 0.89 -9.10
CA ALA A 176 -11.09 2.20 -9.32
C ALA A 176 -11.39 3.02 -8.04
N GLY A 177 -10.82 2.69 -6.88
CA GLY A 177 -11.00 3.46 -5.64
C GLY A 177 -12.43 3.53 -5.07
N ARG A 178 -13.44 3.11 -5.85
CA ARG A 178 -14.83 2.98 -5.42
C ARG A 178 -14.86 2.15 -4.15
N VAL A 179 -15.45 2.69 -3.09
CA VAL A 179 -15.86 1.87 -1.94
C VAL A 179 -16.88 0.89 -2.50
N PRO A 180 -16.57 -0.41 -2.58
CA PRO A 180 -17.50 -1.37 -3.16
C PRO A 180 -18.77 -1.36 -2.31
N ASP A 181 -19.91 -1.26 -2.99
CA ASP A 181 -21.21 -1.34 -2.33
C ASP A 181 -21.35 -2.71 -1.66
N MET A 182 -22.13 -2.81 -0.59
CA MET A 182 -22.33 -4.07 0.13
C MET A 182 -22.84 -5.17 -0.82
N ARG A 183 -23.71 -4.81 -1.77
CA ARG A 183 -24.24 -5.73 -2.79
C ARG A 183 -23.15 -6.27 -3.70
N GLU A 184 -22.18 -5.43 -4.05
CA GLU A 184 -21.02 -5.82 -4.86
C GLU A 184 -20.08 -6.75 -4.08
N VAL A 185 -19.88 -6.49 -2.79
CA VAL A 185 -19.12 -7.39 -1.90
C VAL A 185 -19.79 -8.76 -1.81
N VAL A 186 -21.12 -8.80 -1.68
CA VAL A 186 -21.90 -10.04 -1.64
C VAL A 186 -21.81 -10.80 -2.98
N TYR A 187 -21.94 -10.10 -4.11
CA TYR A 187 -21.78 -10.71 -5.43
C TYR A 187 -20.41 -11.40 -5.57
N ARG A 188 -19.33 -10.68 -5.25
CA ARG A 188 -17.95 -11.21 -5.31
C ARG A 188 -17.67 -12.29 -4.27
N LEU A 189 -18.43 -12.34 -3.18
CA LEU A 189 -18.34 -13.39 -2.17
C LEU A 189 -18.86 -14.73 -2.73
N GLY A 190 -19.89 -14.71 -3.57
CA GLY A 190 -20.40 -15.90 -4.26
C GLY A 190 -19.35 -16.57 -5.14
N ASP A 191 -18.47 -15.78 -5.78
CA ASP A 191 -17.40 -16.29 -6.63
C ASP A 191 -16.32 -17.07 -5.87
N LEU A 192 -16.27 -16.96 -4.53
CA LEU A 192 -15.22 -17.59 -3.72
C LEU A 192 -15.20 -19.13 -3.90
N MET A 193 -16.34 -19.72 -4.20
CA MET A 193 -16.54 -21.13 -4.57
C MET A 193 -15.73 -21.55 -5.81
N HIS A 194 -15.58 -20.64 -6.76
CA HIS A 194 -14.95 -20.91 -8.06
C HIS A 194 -13.47 -20.50 -8.11
N VAL A 195 -12.94 -19.94 -7.02
CA VAL A 195 -11.54 -19.50 -6.95
C VAL A 195 -10.60 -20.67 -6.73
N HIS A 196 -9.59 -20.78 -7.59
CA HIS A 196 -8.50 -21.75 -7.47
C HIS A 196 -7.82 -21.66 -6.08
N PRO A 197 -7.48 -22.79 -5.43
CA PRO A 197 -6.95 -22.79 -4.07
C PRO A 197 -5.76 -21.85 -3.83
N THR A 198 -4.84 -21.75 -4.80
CA THR A 198 -3.65 -20.87 -4.71
C THR A 198 -3.98 -19.37 -4.71
N LYS A 199 -5.15 -18.98 -5.23
CA LYS A 199 -5.61 -17.59 -5.32
C LYS A 199 -6.63 -17.22 -4.24
N ARG A 200 -7.11 -18.21 -3.47
CA ARG A 200 -8.16 -18.01 -2.46
C ARG A 200 -7.72 -17.06 -1.34
N ALA A 201 -6.50 -17.20 -0.85
CA ALA A 201 -5.99 -16.34 0.22
C ALA A 201 -5.92 -14.86 -0.21
N GLU A 202 -5.54 -14.62 -1.47
CA GLU A 202 -5.54 -13.29 -2.07
C GLU A 202 -6.97 -12.74 -2.16
N ARG A 203 -7.92 -13.53 -2.69
CA ARG A 203 -9.33 -13.13 -2.81
C ARG A 203 -9.97 -12.83 -1.45
N VAL A 204 -9.75 -13.67 -0.44
CA VAL A 204 -10.22 -13.42 0.94
C VAL A 204 -9.64 -12.11 1.47
N GLY A 205 -8.35 -11.86 1.27
CA GLY A 205 -7.70 -10.63 1.68
C GLY A 205 -8.28 -9.38 1.01
N ARG A 206 -8.69 -9.47 -0.27
CA ARG A 206 -9.35 -8.40 -1.02
C ARG A 206 -10.78 -8.16 -0.49
N LEU A 207 -11.58 -9.22 -0.37
CA LEU A 207 -12.95 -9.16 0.15
C LEU A 207 -13.01 -8.59 1.57
N ALA A 208 -12.09 -8.99 2.45
CA ALA A 208 -12.01 -8.45 3.80
C ALA A 208 -11.74 -6.93 3.82
N SER A 209 -10.90 -6.47 2.89
CA SER A 209 -10.56 -5.04 2.76
C SER A 209 -11.71 -4.24 2.13
N ALA A 210 -12.48 -4.87 1.24
CA ALA A 210 -13.70 -4.30 0.68
C ALA A 210 -14.78 -4.16 1.74
N LEU A 211 -15.04 -5.23 2.51
CA LEU A 211 -16.04 -5.28 3.56
C LEU A 211 -15.73 -4.30 4.71
N SER A 212 -14.46 -4.24 5.16
CA SER A 212 -14.05 -3.28 6.18
C SER A 212 -14.29 -1.83 5.75
N ARG A 213 -14.13 -1.52 4.46
CA ARG A 213 -14.39 -0.18 3.92
C ARG A 213 -15.88 0.11 3.78
N ALA A 214 -16.65 -0.84 3.23
CA ALA A 214 -18.10 -0.71 3.12
C ALA A 214 -18.76 -0.47 4.49
N LEU A 215 -18.20 -1.06 5.56
CA LEU A 215 -18.68 -0.91 6.93
C LEU A 215 -18.10 0.29 7.71
N GLY A 216 -17.20 1.08 7.12
CA GLY A 216 -16.54 2.18 7.83
C GLY A 216 -15.62 1.73 8.97
N ASP A 217 -15.14 0.49 8.91
CA ASP A 217 -14.44 -0.23 9.98
C ASP A 217 -13.10 -0.78 9.48
N ALA A 218 -12.27 0.11 8.94
CA ALA A 218 -11.00 -0.24 8.29
C ALA A 218 -10.00 -0.94 9.24
N HIS A 219 -10.05 -0.64 10.53
CA HIS A 219 -9.16 -1.22 11.54
C HIS A 219 -9.47 -2.70 11.82
N SER A 220 -10.71 -3.15 11.57
CA SER A 220 -11.15 -4.54 11.79
C SER A 220 -10.91 -5.49 10.61
N ARG A 221 -10.07 -5.10 9.63
CA ARG A 221 -9.74 -5.94 8.46
C ARG A 221 -9.34 -7.38 8.83
N ARG A 222 -8.51 -7.56 9.86
CA ARG A 222 -8.06 -8.90 10.30
C ARG A 222 -9.22 -9.76 10.81
N PHE A 223 -10.17 -9.14 11.49
CA PHE A 223 -11.38 -9.81 11.95
C PHE A 223 -12.21 -10.30 10.76
N TYR A 224 -12.43 -9.44 9.75
CA TYR A 224 -13.17 -9.83 8.54
C TYR A 224 -12.46 -10.91 7.71
N CYS A 225 -11.13 -10.93 7.65
CA CYS A 225 -10.39 -12.06 7.07
C CYS A 225 -10.72 -13.38 7.79
N SER A 226 -10.74 -13.36 9.13
CA SER A 226 -11.07 -14.56 9.92
C SER A 226 -12.51 -15.00 9.70
N LEU A 227 -13.45 -14.05 9.66
CA LEU A 227 -14.87 -14.32 9.39
C LEU A 227 -15.08 -14.98 8.03
N LEU A 228 -14.45 -14.46 6.97
CA LEU A 228 -14.52 -15.04 5.62
C LEU A 228 -13.93 -16.45 5.56
N TRP A 229 -12.83 -16.70 6.27
CA TRP A 229 -12.27 -18.04 6.38
C TRP A 229 -13.14 -19.01 7.18
N GLN A 230 -13.88 -18.53 8.18
CA GLN A 230 -14.86 -19.34 8.92
C GLN A 230 -16.05 -19.69 8.02
N ALA A 231 -16.58 -18.72 7.28
CA ALA A 231 -17.66 -18.93 6.32
C ALA A 231 -17.24 -19.93 5.21
N TRP A 232 -16.04 -19.77 4.63
CA TRP A 232 -15.51 -20.71 3.65
C TRP A 232 -15.40 -22.13 4.21
N ARG A 233 -14.85 -22.30 5.43
CA ARG A 233 -14.75 -23.62 6.06
C ARG A 233 -16.12 -24.25 6.29
N GLY A 234 -17.07 -23.47 6.83
CA GLY A 234 -18.44 -23.93 7.02
C GLY A 234 -19.12 -24.34 5.72
N GLU A 235 -18.85 -23.62 4.62
CA GLU A 235 -19.35 -23.98 3.28
C GLU A 235 -18.76 -25.32 2.81
N THR A 236 -17.43 -25.49 2.92
CA THR A 236 -16.77 -26.76 2.53
C THR A 236 -17.20 -27.95 3.39
N GLU A 237 -17.70 -27.69 4.59
CA GLU A 237 -18.25 -28.69 5.50
C GLU A 237 -19.76 -28.93 5.28
N GLY A 238 -20.37 -28.28 4.26
CA GLY A 238 -21.78 -28.46 3.90
C GLY A 238 -22.78 -27.70 4.79
N ARG A 239 -22.31 -26.74 5.59
CA ARG A 239 -23.16 -25.96 6.53
C ARG A 239 -23.81 -24.73 5.91
N GLY A 240 -23.58 -24.46 4.62
CA GLY A 240 -24.13 -23.28 3.92
C GLY A 240 -23.67 -21.94 4.50
N ALA A 241 -22.53 -21.91 5.21
CA ALA A 241 -22.09 -20.76 5.99
C ALA A 241 -21.73 -19.54 5.12
N LEU A 242 -21.36 -19.75 3.85
CA LEU A 242 -21.12 -18.66 2.91
C LEU A 242 -22.44 -18.00 2.53
N GLN A 243 -23.47 -18.81 2.24
CA GLN A 243 -24.81 -18.32 1.93
C GLN A 243 -25.44 -17.57 3.11
N THR A 244 -25.23 -18.06 4.34
CA THR A 244 -25.65 -17.38 5.57
C THR A 244 -24.97 -16.03 5.72
N LEU A 245 -23.66 -15.95 5.47
CA LEU A 245 -22.92 -14.69 5.50
C LEU A 245 -23.43 -13.69 4.45
N MET A 246 -23.66 -14.14 3.22
CA MET A 246 -24.22 -13.32 2.14
C MET A 246 -25.58 -12.75 2.51
N SER A 247 -26.47 -13.58 3.05
CA SER A 247 -27.81 -13.18 3.49
C SER A 247 -27.76 -12.16 4.64
N ALA A 248 -26.87 -12.38 5.61
CA ALA A 248 -26.68 -11.46 6.72
C ALA A 248 -26.16 -10.09 6.27
N LEU A 249 -25.26 -10.05 5.29
CA LEU A 249 -24.73 -8.80 4.71
C LEU A 249 -25.79 -8.02 3.93
N LEU A 250 -26.63 -8.71 3.15
CA LEU A 250 -27.75 -8.07 2.45
C LEU A 250 -28.77 -7.50 3.43
N ARG A 251 -29.10 -8.21 4.52
CA ARG A 251 -29.99 -7.67 5.56
C ARG A 251 -29.37 -6.47 6.26
N LEU A 252 -28.07 -6.52 6.55
CA LEU A 252 -27.34 -5.41 7.16
C LEU A 252 -27.38 -4.14 6.28
N GLU A 253 -27.30 -4.30 4.95
CA GLU A 253 -27.44 -3.16 4.04
C GLU A 253 -28.83 -2.52 4.13
N ALA A 254 -29.90 -3.34 4.19
CA ALA A 254 -31.24 -2.84 4.44
C ALA A 254 -31.37 -2.17 5.83
N ASP A 255 -30.77 -2.76 6.88
CA ASP A 255 -30.75 -2.15 8.22
C ASP A 255 -30.09 -0.77 8.21
N ARG A 256 -29.00 -0.58 7.44
CA ARG A 256 -28.31 0.72 7.32
C ARG A 256 -29.14 1.78 6.61
N GLN A 257 -30.00 1.37 5.67
CA GLN A 257 -30.91 2.26 4.96
C GLN A 257 -32.11 2.63 5.84
N GLU A 258 -32.62 1.69 6.63
CA GLU A 258 -33.71 1.89 7.58
C GLU A 258 -33.26 2.73 8.80
N TRP A 259 -32.06 2.47 9.35
CA TRP A 259 -31.58 3.03 10.61
C TRP A 259 -30.37 3.94 10.39
N LYS A 260 -30.63 5.23 10.21
CA LYS A 260 -29.58 6.24 9.96
C LYS A 260 -28.57 6.41 11.11
N ASP A 261 -28.96 6.09 12.35
CA ASP A 261 -28.13 6.24 13.56
C ASP A 261 -27.42 4.93 13.99
N LEU A 262 -27.27 3.96 13.08
CA LEU A 262 -26.61 2.69 13.39
C LEU A 262 -25.12 2.88 13.68
N ARG A 263 -24.75 2.90 14.96
CA ARG A 263 -23.37 3.17 15.43
C ARG A 263 -22.35 2.09 15.11
N SER A 264 -22.75 0.81 15.05
CA SER A 264 -21.81 -0.31 14.84
C SER A 264 -22.39 -1.39 13.93
N PRO A 265 -22.27 -1.21 12.60
CA PRO A 265 -22.71 -2.20 11.62
C PRO A 265 -22.02 -3.56 11.76
N GLY A 266 -20.73 -3.57 12.09
CA GLY A 266 -19.95 -4.80 12.29
C GLY A 266 -20.43 -5.63 13.48
N ALA A 267 -20.80 -4.99 14.60
CA ALA A 267 -21.35 -5.69 15.75
C ALA A 267 -22.73 -6.30 15.44
N LEU A 268 -23.58 -5.58 14.70
CA LEU A 268 -24.89 -6.09 14.27
C LEU A 268 -24.75 -7.31 13.35
N LEU A 269 -23.78 -7.29 12.42
CA LEU A 269 -23.47 -8.45 11.58
C LEU A 269 -23.15 -9.68 12.42
N VAL A 270 -22.27 -9.54 13.42
CA VAL A 270 -21.88 -10.64 14.31
C VAL A 270 -23.06 -11.16 15.11
N ALA A 271 -23.90 -10.26 15.62
CA ALA A 271 -25.11 -10.66 16.34
C ALA A 271 -26.05 -11.50 15.47
N ARG A 272 -26.23 -11.12 14.19
CA ARG A 272 -27.04 -11.87 13.22
C ARG A 272 -26.44 -13.24 12.93
N LEU A 273 -25.13 -13.32 12.71
CA LEU A 273 -24.45 -14.59 12.41
C LEU A 273 -24.44 -15.57 13.59
N ARG A 274 -24.58 -15.09 14.82
CA ARG A 274 -24.74 -15.95 16.00
C ARG A 274 -26.15 -16.50 16.17
N ALA A 275 -27.13 -15.84 15.56
CA ALA A 275 -28.55 -16.21 15.65
C ALA A 275 -29.02 -17.11 14.49
N ALA A 276 -28.19 -17.26 13.45
CA ALA A 276 -28.42 -18.11 12.29
C ALA A 276 -27.75 -19.48 12.47
#